data_AF-A0A7X1Y0D2-F1
#
_entry.id   AF-A0A7X1Y0D2-F1
#
_cell.length_a   1.000
_cell.length_b   1.000
_cell.length_c   1.000
_cell.angle_alpha   90.00
_cell.angle_beta   90.00
_cell.angle_gamma   90.00
#
_symmetry.space_group_name_H-M   'P 1'
#
loop_
_entity.id
_entity.type
_entity.pdbx_description
1 polymer ?
#
loop_
_entity_poly.entity_id
_entity_poly.type
_entity_poly.pdbx_seq_one_letter_code
_entity_poly.pdbx_strand_id
1 'polypeptide(L)' 'MPTILVTKPFPFAVDGNHIIQIQSGQQEVSERCALVAVDHLKIATLADTSKTERKPKAKP' A
#
# COMPACT_ATOMS: atom_id res chain seq x y z
N MET A 1 -8.80 -3.59 -7.08
CA MET A 1 -8.07 -2.64 -6.21
C MET A 1 -6.59 -2.77 -6.54
N PRO A 2 -5.81 -1.69 -6.73
CA PRO A 2 -4.38 -1.79 -7.04
C PRO A 2 -3.54 -2.25 -5.85
N THR A 3 -2.46 -2.97 -6.14
CA THR A 3 -1.46 -3.37 -5.13
C THR A 3 -0.24 -2.47 -5.26
N ILE A 4 0.21 -1.93 -4.12
CA ILE A 4 1.44 -1.15 -4.03
C ILE A 4 2.44 -1.85 -3.11
N LEU A 5 3.73 -1.71 -3.43
CA LEU A 5 4.83 -2.07 -2.56
C LEU A 5 5.27 -0.83 -1.79
N VAL A 6 4.88 -0.74 -0.52
CA VAL A 6 5.17 0.39 0.36
C VAL A 6 6.56 0.21 0.97
N THR A 7 7.45 1.16 0.72
CA THR A 7 8.83 1.15 1.26
C THR A 7 8.89 1.73 2.68
N LYS A 8 8.02 2.71 2.98
CA LYS A 8 7.94 3.37 4.28
C LYS A 8 6.48 3.47 4.73
N PRO A 9 6.16 3.10 5.97
CA PRO A 9 4.80 3.21 6.48
C PRO A 9 4.37 4.68 6.53
N PHE A 10 3.08 4.92 6.30
CA PHE A 10 2.53 6.28 6.26
C PHE A 10 1.05 6.32 6.69
N PRO A 11 0.60 7.45 7.26
CA PRO A 11 -0.81 7.66 7.55
C PRO A 11 -1.59 8.00 6.28
N PHE A 12 -2.75 7.37 6.09
CA PHE A 12 -3.67 7.64 4.99
C PHE A 12 -5.08 7.88 5.51
N ALA A 13 -5.70 8.99 5.12
CA ALA A 13 -7.08 9.30 5.49
C ALA A 13 -8.06 8.63 4.52
N VAL A 14 -8.72 7.59 5.00
CA VAL A 14 -9.83 6.93 4.32
C VAL A 14 -11.11 7.71 4.63
N ASP A 15 -11.82 8.11 3.58
CA ASP A 15 -13.10 8.82 3.65
C ASP A 15 -13.09 10.14 4.46
N GLY A 16 -11.91 10.75 4.63
CA GLY A 16 -11.75 12.08 5.24
C GLY A 16 -11.95 12.15 6.76
N ASN A 17 -12.39 11.06 7.41
CA ASN A 17 -12.63 11.03 8.85
C ASN A 17 -11.94 9.86 9.57
N HIS A 18 -11.34 8.91 8.84
CA HIS A 18 -10.63 7.78 9.41
C HIS A 18 -9.19 7.73 8.90
N ILE A 19 -8.22 7.96 9.77
CA ILE A 19 -6.80 7.82 9.43
C ILE A 19 -6.38 6.39 9.75
N ILE A 20 -5.93 5.65 8.74
CA ILE A 20 -5.31 4.35 8.90
C ILE A 20 -3.81 4.46 8.67
N GLN A 21 -3.04 3.58 9.32
CA GLN A 21 -1.61 3.49 9.08
C GLN A 21 -1.35 2.38 8.06
N ILE A 22 -0.87 2.76 6.88
CA ILE A 22 -0.42 1.84 5.85
C ILE A 22 0.97 1.34 6.25
N GLN A 23 1.12 0.02 6.32
CA GLN A 23 2.39 -0.61 6.72
C GLN A 23 3.33 -0.73 5.52
N SER A 24 4.62 -0.90 5.78
CA SER A 24 5.57 -1.26 4.72
C SER A 24 5.33 -2.71 4.26
N GLY A 25 5.56 -2.95 2.96
CA GLY A 25 5.30 -4.23 2.32
C GLY A 25 4.28 -4.11 1.19
N GLN A 26 3.88 -5.26 0.62
CA GLN A 26 2.84 -5.30 -0.40
C GLN A 26 1.49 -5.16 0.26
N GLN A 27 0.71 -4.19 -0.21
CA GLN A 27 -0.62 -3.94 0.29
C GLN A 27 -1.56 -3.58 -0.86
N GLU A 28 -2.75 -4.19 -0.83
CA GLU A 28 -3.85 -3.81 -1.71
C GLU A 28 -4.53 -2.57 -1.13
N VAL A 29 -4.67 -1.53 -1.95
CA VAL A 29 -5.20 -0.23 -1.54
C VAL A 29 -6.16 0.31 -2.60
N SER A 30 -6.92 1.36 -2.26
CA SER A 30 -7.75 2.06 -3.24
C SER A 30 -6.91 2.87 -4.23
N GLU A 31 -7.47 3.18 -5.41
CA GLU A 31 -6.78 3.95 -6.46
C GLU A 31 -6.22 5.30 -5.97
N ARG A 32 -6.98 6.02 -5.14
CA ARG A 32 -6.50 7.27 -4.51
C ARG A 32 -5.28 7.05 -3.63
N CYS A 33 -5.24 5.97 -2.85
CA CYS A 33 -4.11 5.66 -1.99
C CYS A 33 -2.87 5.30 -2.81
N ALA A 34 -3.05 4.49 -3.86
CA ALA A 34 -1.95 4.16 -4.77
C ALA A 34 -1.36 5.41 -5.42
N LEU A 35 -2.19 6.33 -5.92
CA LEU A 35 -1.75 7.58 -6.52
C LEU A 35 -0.98 8.46 -5.53
N VAL A 36 -1.50 8.64 -4.31
CA VAL A 36 -0.82 9.44 -3.28
C VAL A 36 0.50 8.79 -2.85
N ALA A 37 0.54 7.47 -2.66
CA ALA A 37 1.73 6.77 -2.19
C ALA A 37 2.85 6.74 -3.24
N VAL A 38 2.50 6.60 -4.52
CA VAL A 38 3.43 6.47 -5.64
C VAL A 38 3.85 7.84 -6.19
N ASP A 39 2.89 8.72 -6.49
CA ASP A 39 3.16 9.97 -7.21
C ASP A 39 3.50 11.12 -6.25
N HIS A 40 2.65 11.34 -5.25
CA HIS A 40 2.79 12.49 -4.33
C HIS A 40 3.87 12.25 -3.26
N LEU A 41 3.80 11.11 -2.58
CA LEU A 41 4.69 10.79 -1.47
C LEU A 41 5.96 10.07 -1.94
N LYS A 42 5.92 9.37 -3.09
CA LYS A 42 7.03 8.59 -3.64
C LYS A 42 7.63 7.59 -2.62
N ILE A 43 6.76 7.03 -1.79
CA ILE A 43 7.10 6.05 -0.75
C ILE A 43 6.63 4.64 -1.10
N ALA A 44 5.92 4.48 -2.22
CA ALA A 44 5.50 3.19 -2.73
C ALA A 44 5.70 3.09 -4.24
N THR A 45 5.67 1.87 -4.75
CA THR A 45 5.67 1.57 -6.20
C THR A 45 4.48 0.67 -6.53
N LEU A 46 3.96 0.76 -7.75
CA LEU A 46 2.94 -0.19 -8.22
C LEU A 46 3.56 -1.59 -8.27
N ALA A 47 2.88 -2.57 -7.67
CA ALA A 47 3.25 -3.96 -7.79
C ALA A 47 2.50 -4.53 -9.00
N ASP A 48 3.19 -4.69 -10.13
CA ASP A 48 2.61 -5.30 -11.32
C ASP A 48 1.98 -6.66 -10.99
N THR A 49 0.69 -6.80 -11.32
CA THR A 49 -0.13 -8.00 -11.04
C THR A 49 0.34 -9.25 -11.81
N SER A 50 1.49 -9.20 -12.48
CA SER A 50 1.95 -10.28 -13.34
C SER A 50 2.83 -11.32 -12.66
N LYS A 51 3.30 -11.11 -11.42
CA LYS A 51 4.03 -12.12 -10.62
C LYS A 51 4.23 -11.60 -9.20
N THR A 52 3.52 -12.17 -8.23
CA THR A 52 4.05 -12.63 -6.92
C THR A 52 2.89 -12.80 -5.95
N GLU A 53 2.23 -13.95 -6.05
CA GLU A 53 1.89 -14.73 -4.87
C GLU A 53 3.17 -14.88 -4.01
N ARG A 54 3.17 -14.37 -2.77
CA ARG A 54 4.07 -14.62 -1.61
C ARG A 54 3.99 -13.38 -0.70
N LYS A 55 3.62 -13.41 0.59
CA LYS A 55 3.69 -14.45 1.62
C LYS A 55 2.84 -13.95 2.82
N PRO A 56 1.96 -14.76 3.42
CA PRO A 56 1.63 -14.57 4.83
C PRO A 56 2.83 -15.04 5.67
N LYS A 57 3.44 -14.12 6.43
CA LYS A 57 4.19 -14.41 7.67
C LYS A 57 3.36 -13.73 8.78
N ALA A 58 3.02 -14.35 9.90
CA ALA A 58 3.72 -15.40 10.65
C ALA A 58 2.82 -16.19 11.61
N LYS A 59 3.23 -17.46 11.82
CA LYS A 59 3.24 -18.37 12.99
C LYS A 59 2.60 -17.97 14.33
N PRO A 60 2.12 -18.96 15.12
CA PRO A 60 2.99 -19.70 16.06
C PRO A 60 3.39 -21.12 15.62
#